data_AF-A0A2V7ID04-F1
#
_entry.id   AF-A0A2V7ID04-F1
#
_cell.length_a   1.000
_cell.length_b   1.000
_cell.length_c   1.000
_cell.angle_alpha   90.00
_cell.angle_beta   90.00
_cell.angle_gamma   90.00
#
_symmetry.space_group_name_H-M   'P 1'
#
loop_
_entity.id
_entity.type
_entity.pdbx_description
1 polymer ?
#
loop_
_entity_poly.entity_id
_entity_poly.type
_entity_poly.pdbx_seq_one_letter_code
_entity_poly.pdbx_strand_id
1 'polypeptide(L)'
;MTLPGEGTGGAAVLQLRSTGPMSFHLVTIERPPVTGPAYAVTGQVRYQGVEGQGYLEMWTVFPDGERFFSRTLGAQGPLAALHGESNWRRFELPFDLSGASQVPSRLEINLVLPGRGAVWLEPLHVQQLAGPAGTVQGVWWSARFGTLVGAILGSFVGVVGAIIGVLGGRGRARRLVGALLVGMIAVGGCLVLAGAAAASSSQPRYVWYPLLVIGGASGVIALVILPAMRRRYAADELRRIEAMDAGPSA
;
A
#
# COMPACT_ATOMS: atom_id res chain seq x y z
N MET A 1 21.46 34.62 -6.88
CA MET A 1 21.61 35.63 -5.80
C MET A 1 20.51 35.40 -4.78
N THR A 2 20.85 35.28 -3.50
CA THR A 2 19.92 35.10 -2.38
C THR A 2 19.67 36.47 -1.72
N LEU A 3 18.41 36.86 -1.55
CA LEU A 3 18.04 38.13 -0.90
C LEU A 3 16.90 37.91 0.11
N PRO A 4 16.96 38.54 1.30
CA PRO A 4 15.84 38.55 2.25
C PRO A 4 14.69 39.45 1.75
N GLY A 5 13.44 39.06 2.00
CA GLY A 5 12.23 39.86 1.71
C GLY A 5 11.10 39.61 2.72
N GLU A 6 9.96 40.30 2.57
CA GLU A 6 8.75 40.10 3.39
C GLU A 6 7.72 39.21 2.68
N GLY A 7 7.24 38.18 3.39
CA GLY A 7 6.27 37.19 2.93
C GLY A 7 4.89 37.40 3.51
N THR A 8 4.08 36.35 3.47
CA THR A 8 2.73 36.36 4.05
C THR A 8 2.83 36.65 5.56
N GLY A 9 2.11 37.66 6.03
CA GLY A 9 2.07 38.01 7.46
C GLY A 9 3.39 38.53 8.05
N GLY A 10 4.32 39.05 7.23
CA GLY A 10 5.60 39.59 7.70
C GLY A 10 6.70 38.54 7.91
N ALA A 11 6.52 37.32 7.40
CA ALA A 11 7.53 36.27 7.48
C ALA A 11 8.79 36.63 6.66
N ALA A 12 9.97 36.20 7.14
CA ALA A 12 11.21 36.33 6.39
C ALA A 12 11.17 35.43 5.14
N VAL A 13 11.49 36.01 3.98
CA VAL A 13 11.46 35.33 2.68
C VAL A 13 12.86 35.18 2.11
N LEU A 14 13.14 33.99 1.59
CA LEU A 14 14.31 33.73 0.76
C LEU A 14 13.95 33.93 -0.72
N GLN A 15 14.52 34.95 -1.35
CA GLN A 15 14.43 35.12 -2.80
C GLN A 15 15.60 34.43 -3.52
N LEU A 16 15.29 33.62 -4.52
CA LEU A 16 16.23 32.93 -5.40
C LEU A 16 15.94 33.33 -6.83
N ARG A 17 16.98 33.71 -7.58
CA ARG A 17 16.85 34.09 -9.00
C ARG A 17 17.87 33.33 -9.82
N SER A 18 17.42 32.84 -10.98
CA SER A 18 18.25 32.26 -12.00
C SER A 18 18.04 32.92 -13.35
N THR A 19 19.12 33.03 -14.12
CA THR A 19 19.12 33.49 -15.53
C THR A 19 19.21 32.33 -16.53
N GLY A 20 19.31 31.09 -16.05
CA GLY A 20 19.42 29.87 -16.86
C GLY A 20 19.19 28.59 -16.01
N PRO A 21 19.48 27.40 -16.53
CA PRO A 21 19.33 26.15 -15.77
C PRO A 21 20.22 26.17 -14.50
N MET A 22 19.61 26.01 -13.33
CA MET A 22 20.32 26.04 -12.04
C MET A 22 19.59 25.23 -10.97
N SER A 23 20.38 24.57 -10.12
CA SER A 23 19.90 23.94 -8.88
C SER A 23 20.44 24.72 -7.68
N PHE A 24 19.54 25.16 -6.81
CA PHE A 24 19.87 25.79 -5.54
C PHE A 24 19.72 24.77 -4.42
N HIS A 25 20.81 24.53 -3.70
CA HIS A 25 20.72 23.84 -2.42
C HIS A 25 20.14 24.80 -1.37
N LEU A 26 19.01 24.44 -0.77
CA LEU A 26 18.31 25.30 0.17
C LEU A 26 18.77 25.03 1.60
N VAL A 27 18.70 23.77 2.03
CA VAL A 27 19.09 23.36 3.37
C VAL A 27 19.36 21.86 3.44
N THR A 28 20.30 21.50 4.31
CA THR A 28 20.52 20.13 4.78
C THR A 28 20.08 20.04 6.24
N ILE A 29 19.20 19.10 6.54
CA ILE A 29 18.74 18.82 7.91
C ILE A 29 19.35 17.50 8.35
N GLU A 30 20.36 17.58 9.22
CA GLU A 30 20.98 16.41 9.85
C GLU A 30 20.09 15.90 10.99
N ARG A 31 19.92 14.58 11.05
CA ARG A 31 19.07 13.90 12.06
C ARG A 31 17.69 14.56 12.20
N PRO A 32 16.89 14.56 11.12
CA PRO A 32 15.59 15.23 11.12
C PRO A 32 14.68 14.66 12.21
N PRO A 33 13.84 15.48 12.86
CA PRO A 33 12.97 15.05 13.95
C PRO A 33 11.74 14.29 13.42
N VAL A 34 11.96 13.15 12.78
CA VAL A 34 10.92 12.30 12.18
C VAL A 34 10.65 11.10 13.08
N THR A 35 9.40 11.00 13.53
CA THR A 35 8.96 9.97 14.49
C THR A 35 7.74 9.19 14.00
N GLY A 36 6.98 9.74 13.04
CA GLY A 36 5.78 9.14 12.48
C GLY A 36 6.03 8.22 11.28
N PRO A 37 4.99 7.51 10.81
CA PRO A 37 5.09 6.63 9.65
C PRO A 37 5.20 7.40 8.33
N ALA A 38 4.96 8.71 8.33
CA ALA A 38 5.09 9.58 7.18
C ALA A 38 5.37 11.01 7.66
N TYR A 39 5.98 11.81 6.80
CA TYR A 39 6.21 13.23 7.05
C TYR A 39 6.14 14.02 5.75
N ALA A 40 6.04 15.33 5.85
CA ALA A 40 6.14 16.24 4.72
C ALA A 40 6.99 17.45 5.07
N VAL A 41 7.85 17.86 4.15
CA VAL A 41 8.43 19.21 4.18
C VAL A 41 7.44 20.14 3.49
N THR A 42 7.05 21.21 4.17
CA THR A 42 6.00 22.13 3.75
C THR A 42 6.47 23.57 3.85
N GLY A 43 5.87 24.45 3.06
CA GLY A 43 6.12 25.88 3.10
C GLY A 43 5.24 26.62 2.11
N GLN A 44 5.41 27.94 2.03
CA GLN A 44 4.82 28.76 0.98
C GLN A 44 5.86 29.05 -0.10
N VAL A 45 5.40 29.03 -1.35
CA VAL A 45 6.20 29.40 -2.51
C VAL A 45 5.43 30.38 -3.38
N ARG A 46 6.15 31.39 -3.86
CA ARG A 46 5.72 32.31 -4.91
C ARG A 46 6.77 32.28 -6.01
N TYR A 47 6.37 32.46 -7.26
CA TYR A 47 7.33 32.52 -8.35
C TYR A 47 6.86 33.39 -9.51
N GLN A 48 7.83 33.88 -10.28
CA GLN A 48 7.62 34.80 -11.38
C GLN A 48 8.55 34.46 -12.54
N GLY A 49 8.00 34.45 -13.75
CA GLY A 49 8.74 34.23 -14.99
C GLY A 49 9.56 32.93 -15.02
N VAL A 50 9.07 31.85 -14.39
CA VAL A 50 9.78 30.55 -14.39
C VAL A 50 9.60 29.86 -15.74
N GLU A 51 10.69 29.71 -16.48
CA GLU A 51 10.74 28.96 -17.74
C GLU A 51 10.90 27.46 -17.49
N GLY A 52 10.15 26.64 -18.25
CA GLY A 52 10.11 25.19 -18.09
C GLY A 52 9.44 24.75 -16.78
N GLN A 53 9.55 23.47 -16.43
CA GLN A 53 9.00 22.93 -15.19
C GLN A 53 10.04 22.97 -14.06
N GLY A 54 10.08 24.06 -13.32
CA GLY A 54 10.82 24.13 -12.07
C GLY A 54 10.17 23.29 -10.99
N TYR A 55 10.95 22.80 -10.03
CA TYR A 55 10.44 21.99 -8.93
C TYR A 55 11.30 22.13 -7.68
N LEU A 56 10.65 22.09 -6.53
CA LEU A 56 11.29 21.75 -5.27
C LEU A 56 11.49 20.23 -5.20
N GLU A 57 12.62 19.84 -4.63
CA GLU A 57 13.04 18.46 -4.44
C GLU A 57 13.49 18.27 -2.99
N MET A 58 13.14 17.13 -2.43
CA MET A 58 13.69 16.65 -1.17
C MET A 58 14.33 15.28 -1.40
N TRP A 59 15.57 15.11 -0.98
CA TRP A 59 16.21 13.81 -0.81
C TRP A 59 16.13 13.36 0.64
N THR A 60 15.58 12.18 0.84
CA THR A 60 15.61 11.42 2.09
C THR A 60 16.79 10.46 2.01
N VAL A 61 17.75 10.60 2.92
CA VAL A 61 18.93 9.74 3.02
C VAL A 61 18.84 8.89 4.27
N PHE A 62 19.04 7.59 4.14
CA PHE A 62 19.02 6.64 5.25
C PHE A 62 20.44 6.30 5.74
N PRO A 63 20.60 5.79 6.98
CA PRO A 63 21.91 5.44 7.54
C PRO A 63 22.69 4.39 6.74
N ASP A 64 22.00 3.50 6.03
CA ASP A 64 22.57 2.49 5.13
C ASP A 64 23.05 3.06 3.78
N GLY A 65 22.80 4.35 3.53
CA GLY A 65 23.17 5.05 2.31
C GLY A 65 22.09 5.03 1.22
N GLU A 66 20.95 4.37 1.44
CA GLU A 66 19.82 4.45 0.50
C GLU A 66 19.27 5.88 0.43
N ARG A 67 18.86 6.27 -0.79
CA ARG A 67 18.36 7.62 -1.07
C ARG A 67 17.08 7.56 -1.88
N PHE A 68 16.09 8.32 -1.43
CA PHE A 68 14.80 8.44 -2.11
C PHE A 68 14.43 9.92 -2.24
N PHE A 69 13.64 10.28 -3.24
CA PHE A 69 13.27 11.67 -3.50
C PHE A 69 11.77 11.90 -3.53
N SER A 70 11.38 13.14 -3.21
CA SER A 70 10.05 13.70 -3.42
C SER A 70 10.19 14.99 -4.23
N ARG A 71 9.31 15.22 -5.21
CA ARG A 71 9.38 16.37 -6.12
C ARG A 71 8.01 16.98 -6.38
N THR A 72 7.98 18.31 -6.51
CA THR A 72 6.79 19.06 -6.93
C THR A 72 6.67 19.08 -8.46
N LEU A 73 6.23 17.97 -9.06
CA LEU A 73 6.07 17.81 -10.52
C LEU A 73 4.60 17.57 -10.96
N GLY A 74 3.66 17.75 -10.04
CA GLY A 74 2.24 17.63 -10.33
C GLY A 74 1.72 18.72 -11.28
N ALA A 75 0.55 18.49 -11.87
CA ALA A 75 -0.13 19.49 -12.68
C ALA A 75 -0.78 20.61 -11.83
N GLN A 76 -1.22 20.27 -10.61
CA GLN A 76 -1.97 21.17 -9.72
C GLN A 76 -1.82 20.80 -8.25
N GLY A 77 -2.25 21.69 -7.35
CA GLY A 77 -2.18 21.51 -5.90
C GLY A 77 -0.78 21.75 -5.30
N PRO A 78 -0.54 21.30 -4.05
CA PRO A 78 0.73 21.53 -3.35
C PRO A 78 1.94 20.81 -3.96
N LEU A 79 1.69 19.80 -4.79
CA LEU A 79 2.71 19.08 -5.54
C LEU A 79 2.97 19.69 -6.92
N ALA A 80 2.28 20.77 -7.30
CA ALA A 80 2.38 21.32 -8.63
C ALA A 80 3.79 21.83 -8.97
N ALA A 81 4.21 21.65 -10.21
CA ALA A 81 5.41 22.26 -10.74
C ALA A 81 5.37 23.79 -10.65
N LEU A 82 6.55 24.40 -10.63
CA LEU A 82 6.76 25.85 -10.67
C LEU A 82 6.95 26.23 -12.14
N HIS A 83 5.95 26.87 -12.73
CA HIS A 83 5.98 27.27 -14.14
C HIS A 83 5.20 28.56 -14.37
N GLY A 84 5.78 29.49 -15.12
CA GLY A 84 5.19 30.80 -15.37
C GLY A 84 5.18 31.66 -14.10
N GLU A 85 3.99 32.04 -13.66
CA GLU A 85 3.80 32.89 -12.47
C GLU A 85 2.79 32.29 -11.49
N SER A 86 3.01 32.52 -10.20
CA SER A 86 2.07 32.16 -9.15
C SER A 86 2.19 33.13 -7.99
N ASN A 87 1.05 33.51 -7.43
CA ASN A 87 0.99 34.08 -6.08
C ASN A 87 1.45 33.06 -5.03
N TRP A 88 1.59 33.50 -3.78
CA TRP A 88 1.91 32.62 -2.66
C TRP A 88 0.95 31.43 -2.61
N ARG A 89 1.51 30.23 -2.64
CA ARG A 89 0.78 28.98 -2.52
C ARG A 89 1.56 28.00 -1.67
N ARG A 90 0.84 27.10 -1.01
CA ARG A 90 1.44 26.02 -0.24
C ARG A 90 2.09 25.02 -1.19
N PHE A 91 3.26 24.52 -0.83
CA PHE A 91 3.84 23.33 -1.44
C PHE A 91 4.08 22.24 -0.40
N GLU A 92 4.17 21.00 -0.86
CA GLU A 92 4.50 19.85 -0.01
C GLU A 92 5.48 18.91 -0.70
N LEU A 93 6.40 18.35 0.07
CA LEU A 93 7.31 17.26 -0.31
C LEU A 93 7.06 16.10 0.67
N PRO A 94 6.04 15.27 0.41
CA PRO A 94 5.67 14.16 1.29
C PRO A 94 6.63 12.98 1.13
N PHE A 95 6.76 12.20 2.20
CA PHE A 95 7.52 10.95 2.23
C PHE A 95 6.84 9.94 3.16
N ASP A 96 6.67 8.70 2.68
CA ASP A 96 6.13 7.59 3.46
C ASP A 96 7.28 6.69 3.96
N LEU A 97 7.32 6.45 5.26
CA LEU A 97 8.27 5.59 5.96
C LEU A 97 7.68 4.21 6.27
N SER A 98 6.45 3.90 5.85
CA SER A 98 5.77 2.64 6.17
C SER A 98 6.52 1.36 5.75
N GLY A 99 7.38 1.46 4.74
CA GLY A 99 8.26 0.37 4.29
C GLY A 99 9.71 0.46 4.77
N ALA A 100 10.08 1.52 5.49
CA ALA A 100 11.45 1.73 5.96
C ALA A 100 11.70 1.02 7.31
N SER A 101 12.86 0.40 7.45
CA SER A 101 13.31 -0.22 8.71
C SER A 101 14.00 0.77 9.65
N GLN A 102 14.44 1.91 9.12
CA GLN A 102 15.18 2.95 9.81
C GLN A 102 14.56 4.32 9.57
N VAL A 103 14.85 5.28 10.44
CA VAL A 103 14.52 6.70 10.20
C VAL A 103 15.60 7.36 9.34
N PRO A 104 15.28 8.42 8.58
CA PRO A 104 16.26 9.12 7.77
C PRO A 104 17.39 9.71 8.63
N SER A 105 18.62 9.58 8.16
CA SER A 105 19.79 10.23 8.76
C SER A 105 19.88 11.70 8.36
N ARG A 106 19.44 12.04 7.14
CA ARG A 106 19.57 13.38 6.56
C ARG A 106 18.48 13.69 5.55
N LEU A 107 18.00 14.95 5.54
CA LEU A 107 17.18 15.50 4.46
C LEU A 107 17.94 16.58 3.71
N GLU A 108 17.92 16.55 2.38
CA GLU A 108 18.49 17.60 1.53
C GLU A 108 17.38 18.21 0.69
N ILE A 109 17.12 19.51 0.85
CA ILE A 109 16.07 20.21 0.11
C ILE A 109 16.72 21.11 -0.94
N ASN A 110 16.24 21.01 -2.18
CA ASN A 110 16.75 21.75 -3.32
C ASN A 110 15.60 22.43 -4.10
N LEU A 111 15.92 23.53 -4.76
CA LEU A 111 15.09 24.12 -5.81
C LEU A 111 15.79 23.94 -7.15
N VAL A 112 15.12 23.33 -8.11
CA VAL A 112 15.64 23.13 -9.47
C VAL A 112 14.84 24.00 -10.43
N LEU A 113 15.54 24.87 -11.16
CA LEU A 113 14.99 25.68 -12.23
C LEU A 113 15.64 25.28 -13.57
N PRO A 114 14.88 24.80 -14.57
CA PRO A 114 15.44 24.40 -15.86
C PRO A 114 15.75 25.60 -16.78
N GLY A 115 15.33 26.82 -16.41
CA GLY A 115 15.55 28.04 -17.16
C GLY A 115 15.56 29.27 -16.25
N ARG A 116 15.31 30.44 -16.83
CA ARG A 116 15.24 31.68 -16.03
C ARG A 116 14.02 31.66 -15.11
N GLY A 117 14.09 32.41 -14.01
CA GLY A 117 12.95 32.60 -13.12
C GLY A 117 13.36 33.14 -11.75
N ALA A 118 12.37 33.70 -11.06
CA ALA A 118 12.49 34.13 -9.67
C ALA A 118 11.53 33.31 -8.80
N VAL A 119 12.03 32.81 -7.68
CA VAL A 119 11.27 32.04 -6.69
C VAL A 119 11.49 32.67 -5.33
N TRP A 120 10.41 32.79 -4.56
CA TRP A 120 10.40 33.24 -3.19
C TRP A 120 9.88 32.11 -2.31
N LEU A 121 10.57 31.85 -1.21
CA LEU A 121 10.24 30.80 -0.26
C LEU A 121 10.11 31.39 1.15
N GLU A 122 9.05 30.99 1.83
CA GLU A 122 8.91 31.17 3.28
C GLU A 122 9.65 30.04 4.04
N PRO A 123 9.80 30.15 5.37
CA PRO A 123 10.46 29.13 6.16
C PRO A 123 9.86 27.73 5.96
N LEU A 124 10.76 26.76 5.80
CA LEU A 124 10.41 25.37 5.61
C LEU A 124 10.05 24.73 6.95
N HIS A 125 8.99 23.93 6.97
CA HIS A 125 8.53 23.21 8.14
C HIS A 125 8.47 21.72 7.86
N VAL A 126 9.11 20.93 8.73
CA VAL A 126 8.95 19.48 8.76
C VAL A 126 7.71 19.16 9.59
N GLN A 127 6.67 18.65 8.95
CA GLN A 127 5.42 18.26 9.59
C GLN A 127 5.33 16.73 9.61
N GLN A 128 5.03 16.15 10.78
CA GLN A 128 4.65 14.74 10.82
C GLN A 128 3.30 14.62 10.12
N LEU A 129 3.25 13.81 9.07
CA LEU A 129 1.97 13.35 8.58
C LEU A 129 1.56 12.27 9.57
N ALA A 130 0.34 12.33 10.10
CA ALA A 130 -0.22 11.13 10.66
C ALA A 130 -0.11 10.08 9.56
N GLY A 131 0.78 9.10 9.72
CA GLY A 131 0.71 7.92 8.88
C GLY A 131 -0.68 7.32 9.06
N PRO A 132 -1.10 6.36 8.23
CA PRO A 132 -2.43 5.79 8.35
C PRO A 132 -2.56 4.98 9.66
N ALA A 133 -2.75 5.68 10.77
CA ALA A 133 -3.03 5.19 12.09
C ALA A 133 -4.35 5.83 12.50
N GLY A 134 -5.42 5.13 12.17
CA GLY A 134 -6.78 5.49 12.55
C GLY A 134 -7.58 6.09 11.40
N THR A 135 -8.28 5.21 10.67
CA THR A 135 -9.51 5.54 9.93
C THR A 135 -9.45 6.79 9.05
N VAL A 136 -9.03 6.62 7.79
CA VAL A 136 -9.79 7.32 6.74
C VAL A 136 -11.23 6.88 6.98
N GLN A 137 -12.14 7.81 7.31
CA GLN A 137 -13.54 7.46 7.56
C GLN A 137 -14.02 6.55 6.42
N GLY A 138 -14.46 5.34 6.75
CA GLY A 138 -14.92 4.34 5.78
C GLY A 138 -13.92 3.25 5.38
N VAL A 139 -12.65 3.28 5.78
CA VAL A 139 -11.72 2.14 5.54
C VAL A 139 -11.92 1.06 6.59
N TRP A 140 -12.10 -0.19 6.15
CA TRP A 140 -12.52 -1.30 7.02
C TRP A 140 -11.47 -1.67 8.08
N TRP A 141 -10.18 -1.65 7.72
CA TRP A 141 -9.09 -1.94 8.66
C TRP A 141 -7.74 -1.39 8.18
N SER A 142 -6.75 -1.35 9.08
CA SER A 142 -5.39 -0.88 8.77
C SER A 142 -4.59 -1.89 7.93
N ALA A 143 -3.51 -1.44 7.29
CA ALA A 143 -2.63 -2.30 6.51
C ALA A 143 -2.03 -3.46 7.34
N ARG A 144 -1.61 -3.18 8.58
CA ARG A 144 -1.09 -4.20 9.52
C ARG A 144 -2.15 -5.24 9.88
N PHE A 145 -3.39 -4.82 10.07
CA PHE A 145 -4.47 -5.76 10.33
C PHE A 145 -4.78 -6.59 9.07
N GLY A 146 -4.76 -5.98 7.89
CA GLY A 146 -4.95 -6.69 6.62
C GLY A 146 -3.91 -7.78 6.35
N THR A 147 -2.63 -7.55 6.69
CA THR A 147 -1.59 -8.59 6.59
C THR A 147 -1.81 -9.72 7.58
N LEU A 148 -2.21 -9.41 8.82
CA LEU A 148 -2.55 -10.43 9.83
C LEU A 148 -3.76 -11.26 9.41
N VAL A 149 -4.82 -10.61 8.93
CA VAL A 149 -6.02 -11.27 8.37
C VAL A 149 -5.60 -12.25 7.27
N GLY A 150 -4.76 -11.81 6.33
CA GLY A 150 -4.27 -12.66 5.25
C GLY A 150 -3.50 -13.88 5.76
N ALA A 151 -2.58 -13.68 6.72
CA ALA A 151 -1.79 -14.77 7.29
C ALA A 151 -2.64 -15.79 8.06
N ILE A 152 -3.59 -15.32 8.87
CA ILE A 152 -4.47 -16.18 9.68
C ILE A 152 -5.38 -17.00 8.77
N LEU A 153 -6.06 -16.35 7.82
CA LEU A 153 -6.96 -17.03 6.88
C LEU A 153 -6.20 -18.02 5.99
N GLY A 154 -5.03 -17.65 5.48
CA GLY A 154 -4.20 -18.54 4.69
C GLY A 154 -3.73 -19.77 5.48
N SER A 155 -3.29 -19.57 6.72
CA SER A 155 -2.89 -20.67 7.61
C SER A 155 -4.06 -21.61 7.91
N PHE A 156 -5.24 -21.05 8.18
CA PHE A 156 -6.45 -21.84 8.44
C PHE A 156 -6.84 -22.69 7.22
N VAL A 157 -6.83 -22.10 6.02
CA VAL A 157 -7.08 -22.83 4.77
C VAL A 157 -6.04 -23.93 4.55
N GLY A 158 -4.76 -23.67 4.83
CA GLY A 158 -3.69 -24.66 4.77
C GLY A 158 -3.93 -25.85 5.70
N VAL A 159 -4.29 -25.60 6.96
CA VAL A 159 -4.59 -26.65 7.94
C VAL A 159 -5.81 -27.47 7.53
N VAL A 160 -6.90 -26.84 7.09
CA VAL A 160 -8.10 -27.54 6.61
C VAL A 160 -7.77 -28.38 5.37
N GLY A 161 -6.99 -27.84 4.43
CA GLY A 161 -6.51 -28.57 3.26
C GLY A 161 -5.69 -29.81 3.63
N ALA A 162 -4.80 -29.69 4.62
CA ALA A 162 -4.04 -30.82 5.14
C ALA A 162 -4.95 -31.91 5.76
N ILE A 163 -5.95 -31.51 6.56
CA ILE A 163 -6.92 -32.44 7.14
C ILE A 163 -7.70 -33.18 6.03
N ILE A 164 -8.16 -32.45 5.01
CA ILE A 164 -8.85 -33.03 3.85
C ILE A 164 -7.94 -34.03 3.12
N GLY A 165 -6.67 -33.70 2.88
CA GLY A 165 -5.72 -34.59 2.23
C GLY A 165 -5.48 -35.88 3.02
N VAL A 166 -5.26 -35.75 4.33
CA VAL A 166 -4.95 -36.87 5.24
C VAL A 166 -6.16 -37.79 5.44
N LEU A 167 -7.35 -37.24 5.71
CA LEU A 167 -8.57 -38.03 5.92
C LEU A 167 -9.13 -38.56 4.60
N GLY A 168 -9.11 -37.74 3.56
CA GLY A 168 -9.57 -38.09 2.22
C GLY A 168 -8.78 -39.25 1.62
N GLY A 169 -7.45 -39.25 1.76
CA GLY A 169 -6.60 -40.34 1.30
C GLY A 169 -6.79 -41.66 2.05
N ARG A 170 -7.25 -41.61 3.30
CA ARG A 170 -7.49 -42.80 4.13
C ARG A 170 -8.90 -43.38 4.00
N GLY A 171 -9.78 -42.75 3.21
CA GLY A 171 -11.19 -43.16 3.06
C GLY A 171 -12.02 -43.05 4.36
N ARG A 172 -11.47 -42.44 5.42
CA ARG A 172 -12.12 -42.25 6.72
C ARG A 172 -12.87 -40.91 6.76
N ALA A 173 -13.92 -40.83 7.57
CA ALA A 173 -14.68 -39.60 7.83
C ALA A 173 -15.21 -38.87 6.57
N ARG A 174 -15.77 -39.62 5.61
CA ARG A 174 -16.30 -39.09 4.32
C ARG A 174 -17.25 -37.90 4.47
N ARG A 175 -18.14 -37.94 5.46
CA ARG A 175 -19.08 -36.84 5.77
C ARG A 175 -18.34 -35.57 6.20
N LEU A 176 -17.29 -35.70 7.02
CA LEU A 176 -16.50 -34.56 7.48
C LEU A 176 -15.71 -33.93 6.31
N VAL A 177 -15.05 -34.75 5.48
CA VAL A 177 -14.31 -34.27 4.31
C VAL A 177 -15.24 -33.55 3.33
N GLY A 178 -16.41 -34.13 3.05
CA GLY A 178 -17.43 -33.49 2.21
C GLY A 178 -17.92 -32.17 2.80
N ALA A 179 -18.20 -32.13 4.10
CA ALA A 179 -18.63 -30.91 4.80
C ALA A 179 -17.55 -29.81 4.77
N LEU A 180 -16.28 -30.16 4.99
CA LEU A 180 -15.17 -29.21 4.93
C LEU A 180 -14.98 -28.62 3.54
N LEU A 181 -15.06 -29.44 2.48
CA LEU A 181 -14.97 -28.96 1.10
C LEU A 181 -16.12 -28.02 0.73
N VAL A 182 -17.36 -28.37 1.08
CA VAL A 182 -18.53 -27.50 0.85
C VAL A 182 -18.41 -26.22 1.68
N GLY A 183 -17.95 -26.31 2.92
CA GLY A 183 -17.67 -25.16 3.78
C GLY A 183 -16.63 -24.22 3.18
N MET A 184 -15.52 -24.75 2.64
CA MET A 184 -14.51 -23.96 1.94
C MET A 184 -15.08 -23.23 0.72
N ILE A 185 -15.97 -23.87 -0.05
CA ILE A 185 -16.63 -23.22 -1.20
C ILE A 185 -17.53 -22.07 -0.71
N ALA A 186 -18.35 -22.31 0.31
CA ALA A 186 -19.27 -21.31 0.85
C ALA A 186 -18.52 -20.11 1.44
N VAL A 187 -17.55 -20.36 2.33
CA VAL A 187 -16.73 -19.32 2.95
C VAL A 187 -15.88 -18.60 1.91
N GLY A 188 -15.28 -19.34 0.97
CA GLY A 188 -14.50 -18.77 -0.13
C GLY A 188 -15.34 -17.84 -1.01
N GLY A 189 -16.57 -18.24 -1.35
CA GLY A 189 -17.53 -17.41 -2.07
C GLY A 189 -17.89 -16.13 -1.32
N CYS A 190 -18.19 -16.22 -0.01
CA CYS A 190 -18.46 -15.05 0.82
C CYS A 190 -17.27 -14.08 0.87
N LEU A 191 -16.04 -14.60 1.00
CA LEU A 191 -14.82 -13.78 1.00
C LEU A 191 -14.59 -13.10 -0.35
N VAL A 192 -14.84 -13.80 -1.46
CA VAL A 192 -14.75 -13.21 -2.81
C VAL A 192 -15.78 -12.10 -2.98
N LEU A 193 -17.02 -12.29 -2.54
CA LEU A 193 -18.05 -11.27 -2.59
C LEU A 193 -17.70 -10.05 -1.74
N ALA A 194 -17.20 -10.26 -0.51
CA ALA A 194 -16.74 -9.18 0.36
C ALA A 194 -15.54 -8.43 -0.25
N GLY A 195 -14.57 -9.15 -0.83
CA GLY A 195 -13.44 -8.55 -1.52
C GLY A 195 -13.84 -7.75 -2.74
N ALA A 196 -14.78 -8.25 -3.55
CA ALA A 196 -15.31 -7.54 -4.71
C ALA A 196 -16.07 -6.27 -4.32
N ALA A 197 -16.89 -6.32 -3.26
CA ALA A 197 -17.59 -5.16 -2.73
C ALA A 197 -16.62 -4.10 -2.15
N ALA A 198 -15.54 -4.55 -1.50
CA ALA A 198 -14.50 -3.64 -1.03
C ALA A 198 -13.75 -2.99 -2.21
N ALA A 199 -13.43 -3.75 -3.26
CA ALA A 199 -12.78 -3.22 -4.46
C ALA A 199 -13.66 -2.19 -5.20
N SER A 200 -14.98 -2.42 -5.29
CA SER A 200 -15.92 -1.48 -5.92
C SER A 200 -16.14 -0.21 -5.10
N SER A 201 -15.94 -0.28 -3.78
CA SER A 201 -16.06 0.86 -2.85
C SER A 201 -14.78 1.69 -2.72
N SER A 202 -13.85 1.58 -3.69
CA SER A 202 -12.54 2.26 -3.68
C SER A 202 -11.70 1.98 -2.42
N GLN A 203 -11.85 0.81 -1.80
CA GLN A 203 -11.04 0.45 -0.64
C GLN A 203 -9.57 0.24 -1.03
N PRO A 204 -8.63 0.54 -0.13
CA PRO A 204 -7.21 0.28 -0.34
C PRO A 204 -6.91 -1.20 -0.65
N ARG A 205 -5.84 -1.46 -1.42
CA ARG A 205 -5.46 -2.80 -1.86
C ARG A 205 -5.32 -3.82 -0.72
N TYR A 206 -4.82 -3.41 0.44
CA TYR A 206 -4.67 -4.27 1.60
C TYR A 206 -5.99 -4.72 2.25
N VAL A 207 -7.14 -4.17 1.87
CA VAL A 207 -8.47 -4.59 2.33
C VAL A 207 -9.02 -5.69 1.43
N TRP A 208 -9.13 -5.43 0.12
CA TRP A 208 -9.81 -6.35 -0.79
C TRP A 208 -8.91 -7.50 -1.28
N TYR A 209 -7.60 -7.28 -1.44
CA TYR A 209 -6.71 -8.27 -2.04
C TYR A 209 -6.60 -9.57 -1.22
N PRO A 210 -6.40 -9.55 0.12
CA PRO A 210 -6.33 -10.77 0.91
C PRO A 210 -7.64 -11.60 0.83
N LEU A 211 -8.79 -10.92 0.82
CA LEU A 211 -10.10 -11.56 0.74
C LEU A 211 -10.29 -12.28 -0.60
N LEU A 212 -9.94 -11.61 -1.71
CA LEU A 212 -10.04 -12.21 -3.04
C LEU A 212 -9.07 -13.37 -3.23
N VAL A 213 -7.82 -13.24 -2.80
CA VAL A 213 -6.80 -14.30 -2.98
C VAL A 213 -7.18 -15.54 -2.18
N ILE A 214 -7.51 -15.38 -0.89
CA ILE A 214 -7.81 -16.53 -0.02
C ILE A 214 -9.18 -17.11 -0.39
N GLY A 215 -10.18 -16.27 -0.60
CA GLY A 215 -11.51 -16.71 -1.00
C GLY A 215 -11.49 -17.44 -2.35
N GLY A 216 -10.79 -16.87 -3.33
CA GLY A 216 -10.62 -17.46 -4.66
C GLY A 216 -9.84 -18.77 -4.62
N ALA A 217 -8.66 -18.78 -3.98
CA ALA A 217 -7.84 -19.99 -3.88
C ALA A 217 -8.59 -21.12 -3.15
N SER A 218 -9.17 -20.85 -1.98
CA SER A 218 -9.91 -21.87 -1.21
C SER A 218 -11.12 -22.41 -1.97
N GLY A 219 -11.91 -21.53 -2.60
CA GLY A 219 -13.06 -21.91 -3.40
C GLY A 219 -12.69 -22.76 -4.61
N VAL A 220 -11.70 -22.32 -5.41
CA VAL A 220 -11.23 -23.06 -6.60
C VAL A 220 -10.65 -24.42 -6.22
N ILE A 221 -9.78 -24.48 -5.21
CA ILE A 221 -9.20 -25.74 -4.73
C ILE A 221 -10.30 -26.72 -4.32
N ALA A 222 -11.26 -26.27 -3.51
CA ALA A 222 -12.34 -27.12 -3.04
C ALA A 222 -13.27 -27.56 -4.18
N LEU A 223 -13.57 -26.69 -5.15
CA LEU A 223 -14.41 -26.99 -6.30
C LEU A 223 -13.78 -28.05 -7.22
N VAL A 224 -12.45 -28.04 -7.37
CA VAL A 224 -11.71 -29.04 -8.14
C VAL A 224 -11.65 -30.39 -7.41
N ILE A 225 -11.44 -30.39 -6.09
CA ILE A 225 -11.26 -31.62 -5.29
C ILE A 225 -12.60 -32.34 -5.04
N LEU A 226 -13.68 -31.60 -4.83
CA LEU A 226 -14.99 -32.15 -4.46
C LEU A 226 -15.52 -33.24 -5.41
N PRO A 227 -15.57 -33.05 -6.76
CA PRO A 227 -16.04 -34.09 -7.66
C PRO A 227 -15.13 -35.33 -7.66
N ALA A 228 -13.81 -35.16 -7.56
CA ALA A 228 -12.88 -36.26 -7.49
C ALA A 228 -13.08 -37.11 -6.23
N MET A 229 -13.29 -36.47 -5.07
CA MET A 229 -13.57 -37.17 -3.81
C MET A 229 -14.93 -37.88 -3.83
N ARG A 230 -15.98 -37.22 -4.35
CA ARG A 230 -17.30 -37.84 -4.49
C ARG A 230 -17.27 -39.09 -5.36
N ARG A 231 -16.56 -39.05 -6.49
CA ARG A 231 -16.38 -40.22 -7.38
C ARG A 231 -15.65 -41.36 -6.67
N ARG A 232 -14.58 -41.06 -5.92
CA ARG A 232 -13.84 -42.08 -5.15
C ARG A 232 -14.71 -42.73 -4.08
N TYR A 233 -15.47 -41.95 -3.32
CA TYR A 233 -16.33 -42.48 -2.28
C TYR A 233 -17.48 -43.33 -2.82
N ALA A 234 -18.06 -42.95 -3.96
CA ALA A 234 -19.07 -43.75 -4.64
C ALA A 234 -18.50 -45.11 -5.12
N ALA A 235 -17.30 -45.11 -5.71
CA ALA A 235 -16.64 -46.34 -6.13
C ALA A 235 -16.30 -47.28 -4.95
N ASP A 236 -15.90 -46.72 -3.80
CA ASP A 236 -15.68 -47.51 -2.59
C ASP A 236 -16.96 -48.12 -2.02
N GLU A 237 -18.10 -47.42 -2.18
CA GLU A 237 -19.41 -47.91 -1.74
C GLU A 237 -19.91 -49.03 -2.65
N LEU A 238 -19.74 -48.88 -3.97
CA LEU A 238 -20.05 -49.93 -4.94
C LEU A 238 -19.27 -51.22 -4.66
N ARG A 239 -17.95 -51.11 -4.47
CA ARG A 239 -17.09 -52.25 -4.12
C ARG A 239 -17.48 -52.93 -2.81
N ARG A 240 -18.03 -52.16 -1.87
CA ARG A 240 -18.51 -52.70 -0.59
C ARG A 240 -19.80 -53.50 -0.77
N ILE A 241 -20.71 -53.02 -1.61
CA ILE A 241 -21.97 -53.72 -1.94
C ILE A 241 -21.64 -55.01 -2.71
N GLU A 242 -20.80 -54.95 -3.73
CA GLU A 242 -20.36 -56.13 -4.50
C GLU A 242 -19.71 -57.21 -3.61
N ALA A 243 -18.90 -56.81 -2.63
CA ALA A 243 -18.31 -57.73 -1.66
C ALA A 243 -19.33 -58.34 -0.67
N MET A 244 -20.42 -57.64 -0.38
CA MET A 244 -21.52 -58.15 0.45
C MET A 244 -22.41 -59.12 -0.34
N ASP A 245 -22.63 -58.86 -1.63
CA ASP A 245 -23.41 -59.72 -2.52
C ASP A 245 -22.65 -61.00 -2.92
N ALA A 246 -21.31 -60.98 -2.90
CA ALA A 246 -20.46 -62.15 -3.11
C ALA A 246 -20.24 -63.01 -1.83
N GLY A 247 -20.92 -62.70 -0.73
CA GLY A 247 -20.91 -63.51 0.50
C GLY A 247 -21.48 -64.91 0.28
N PRO A 248 -21.05 -65.93 1.07
CA PRO A 248 -21.10 -67.33 0.67
C PRO A 248 -22.53 -67.82 0.41
N SER A 249 -22.80 -68.20 -0.84
CA SER A 249 -23.90 -69.10 -1.18
C SER A 249 -23.72 -70.39 -0.37
N ALA A 250 -24.67 -70.66 0.52
CA ALA A 250 -24.74 -71.91 1.28
C ALA A 250 -24.83 -73.13 0.34
#